data_AF-A0A3D3WYG1-F1
#
_entry.id   AF-A0A3D3WYG1-F1
#
_cell.length_a   1.000
_cell.length_b   1.000
_cell.length_c   1.000
_cell.angle_alpha   90.00
_cell.angle_beta   90.00
_cell.angle_gamma   90.00
#
_symmetry.space_group_name_H-M   'P 1'
#
loop_
_entity.id
_entity.type
_entity.pdbx_description
1 polymer ?
#
loop_
_entity_poly.entity_id
_entity_poly.type
_entity_poly.pdbx_seq_one_letter_code
_entity_poly.pdbx_strand_id
1 'polypeptide(L)'
;MKLSCSEETRLQISDPDGFFQFDRLPPGHWTLGVPADQLPRYHYLEKDVFEFDLQPAEHVEQLIKVFEEHRPIQFIGEGELQLKLGGEDTP
;
A
#
# COMPACT_ATOMS: atom_id res chain seq x y z
N MET A 1 1.28 10.27 7.82
CA MET A 1 0.38 11.02 6.92
C MET A 1 0.86 12.45 6.75
N LYS A 2 0.87 12.94 5.52
CA LYS A 2 1.21 14.33 5.19
C LYS A 2 0.01 14.98 4.51
N LEU A 3 -0.48 16.08 5.07
CA LEU A 3 -1.57 16.85 4.48
C LEU A 3 -1.04 18.23 4.10
N SER A 4 -1.24 18.66 2.86
CA SER A 4 -0.70 19.93 2.36
C SER A 4 -1.69 20.67 1.48
N CYS A 5 -1.71 21.99 1.61
CA CYS A 5 -2.32 22.92 0.66
C CYS A 5 -1.25 23.92 0.17
N SER A 6 -1.65 24.97 -0.53
CA SER A 6 -0.74 26.02 -0.99
C SER A 6 -0.07 26.82 0.13
N GLU A 7 -0.70 26.91 1.30
CA GLU A 7 -0.25 27.78 2.40
C GLU A 7 0.40 27.00 3.55
N GLU A 8 -0.04 25.77 3.81
CA GLU A 8 0.44 25.00 4.94
C GLU A 8 0.66 23.51 4.63
N THR A 9 1.47 22.88 5.47
CA THR A 9 1.71 21.43 5.47
C THR A 9 1.69 20.92 6.90
N ARG A 10 0.98 19.83 7.14
CA ARG A 10 0.84 19.17 8.43
C ARG A 10 1.23 17.70 8.33
N LEU A 11 1.86 17.19 9.38
CA LEU A 11 2.27 15.79 9.50
C LEU A 11 1.57 15.16 10.70
N GLN A 12 0.98 13.99 10.48
CA GLN A 12 0.30 13.21 11.52
C GLN A 12 0.73 11.74 11.40
N ILE A 13 1.15 11.13 12.51
CA ILE A 13 1.44 9.70 12.59
C ILE A 13 0.10 8.99 12.87
N SER A 14 -0.15 7.86 12.20
CA SER A 14 -1.31 7.03 12.47
C SER A 14 -1.15 6.31 13.80
N ASP A 15 -2.26 6.06 14.48
CA ASP A 15 -2.28 5.22 15.67
C ASP A 15 -2.04 3.74 15.33
N PRO A 16 -1.94 2.84 16.32
CA PRO A 16 -1.74 1.41 16.09
C PRO A 16 -2.87 0.72 15.31
N ASP A 17 -4.07 1.29 15.32
CA ASP A 17 -5.24 0.78 14.58
C ASP A 17 -5.33 1.36 13.15
N GLY A 18 -4.38 2.25 12.79
CA GLY A 18 -4.26 2.86 11.47
C GLY A 18 -5.05 4.16 11.29
N PHE A 19 -5.70 4.68 12.33
CA PHE A 19 -6.45 5.93 12.26
C PHE A 19 -5.55 7.16 12.41
N PHE A 20 -5.97 8.26 11.80
CA PHE A 20 -5.33 9.57 11.92
C PHE A 20 -6.39 10.66 11.76
N GLN A 21 -6.14 11.84 12.34
CA GLN A 21 -7.06 12.97 12.30
C GLN A 21 -6.30 14.28 12.12
N PHE A 22 -6.86 15.17 11.30
CA PHE A 22 -6.40 16.54 11.13
C PHE A 22 -7.54 17.49 11.50
N ASP A 23 -7.34 18.32 12.51
CA ASP A 23 -8.36 19.24 13.02
C ASP A 23 -8.11 20.69 12.62
N ARG A 24 -9.17 21.51 12.62
CA ARG A 24 -9.10 22.96 12.38
C ARG A 24 -8.35 23.27 11.07
N LEU A 25 -8.77 22.60 10.00
CA LEU A 25 -8.29 22.86 8.65
C LEU A 25 -9.10 24.02 8.04
N PRO A 26 -8.44 25.04 7.46
CA PRO A 26 -9.15 26.01 6.65
C PRO A 26 -9.82 25.35 5.43
N PRO A 27 -10.95 25.91 4.96
CA PRO A 27 -11.54 25.49 3.70
C PRO A 27 -10.57 25.69 2.54
N GLY A 28 -10.59 24.79 1.56
CA GLY A 28 -9.73 24.87 0.39
C GLY A 28 -9.36 23.52 -0.19
N HIS A 29 -8.45 23.54 -1.17
CA HIS A 29 -7.96 22.34 -1.83
C HIS A 29 -6.82 21.71 -1.03
N TRP A 30 -6.94 20.43 -0.74
CA TRP A 30 -6.02 19.67 0.08
C TRP A 30 -5.50 18.44 -0.64
N THR A 31 -4.21 18.18 -0.47
CA THR A 31 -3.54 16.97 -0.92
C THR A 31 -3.07 16.17 0.29
N LEU A 32 -3.60 14.95 0.45
CA LEU A 32 -3.16 13.96 1.42
C LEU A 32 -2.19 12.97 0.77
N GLY A 33 -0.96 12.96 1.26
CA GLY A 33 0.08 12.01 0.92
C GLY A 33 0.29 10.96 2.02
N VAL A 34 0.36 9.70 1.60
CA VAL A 34 0.67 8.54 2.44
C VAL A 34 2.10 8.10 2.14
N PRO A 35 3.05 8.29 3.06
CA PRO A 35 4.45 7.94 2.85
C PRO A 35 4.63 6.41 2.78
N ALA A 36 4.91 5.88 1.59
CA ALA A 36 5.04 4.44 1.35
C ALA A 36 6.24 3.80 2.08
N ASP A 37 7.27 4.59 2.39
CA ASP A 37 8.45 4.18 3.16
C ASP A 37 8.15 3.87 4.64
N GLN A 38 6.98 4.29 5.12
CA GLN A 38 6.52 4.04 6.49
C GLN A 38 5.57 2.83 6.60
N LEU A 39 5.30 2.14 5.49
CA LEU A 39 4.47 0.95 5.51
C LEU A 39 5.21 -0.24 6.15
N PRO A 40 4.47 -1.18 6.76
CA PRO A 40 5.05 -2.45 7.17
C PRO A 40 5.70 -3.17 5.97
N ARG A 41 6.70 -4.03 6.26
CA ARG A 41 7.38 -4.78 5.20
C ARG A 41 6.38 -5.60 4.39
N TYR A 42 6.61 -5.68 3.08
CA TYR A 42 5.75 -6.41 2.14
C TYR A 42 4.32 -5.88 2.11
N HIS A 43 4.14 -4.56 2.21
CA HIS A 43 2.86 -3.92 2.00
C HIS A 43 2.98 -2.85 0.93
N TYR A 44 1.90 -2.64 0.18
CA TYR A 44 1.79 -1.59 -0.82
C TYR A 44 0.44 -0.87 -0.69
N LEU A 45 0.39 0.36 -1.22
CA LEU A 45 -0.83 1.17 -1.27
C LEU A 45 -1.50 1.03 -2.63
N GLU A 46 -2.84 0.99 -2.65
CA GLU A 46 -3.59 1.15 -3.91
C GLU A 46 -3.32 2.51 -4.55
N LYS A 47 -3.27 3.53 -3.69
CA LYS A 47 -3.05 4.93 -4.02
C LYS A 47 -2.40 5.60 -2.83
N ASP A 48 -1.39 6.43 -3.09
CA ASP A 48 -0.59 7.12 -2.08
C ASP A 48 -0.90 8.62 -2.00
N VAL A 49 -1.63 9.18 -2.97
CA VAL A 49 -2.03 10.59 -3.02
C VAL A 49 -3.53 10.75 -3.23
N PHE A 50 -4.16 11.58 -2.41
CA PHE A 50 -5.58 11.91 -2.46
C PHE A 50 -5.75 13.42 -2.50
N GLU A 51 -6.62 13.90 -3.37
CA GLU A 51 -6.93 15.32 -3.53
C GLU A 51 -8.42 15.52 -3.29
N PHE A 52 -8.77 16.53 -2.50
CA PHE A 52 -10.15 16.86 -2.18
C PHE A 52 -10.29 18.33 -1.81
N ASP A 53 -11.48 18.88 -2.02
CA ASP A 53 -11.84 20.22 -1.57
C ASP A 53 -12.59 20.11 -0.23
N LEU A 54 -12.18 20.90 0.74
CA LEU A 54 -12.80 20.98 2.06
C LEU A 54 -13.64 22.26 2.16
N GLN A 55 -14.94 22.13 2.41
CA GLN A 55 -15.85 23.23 2.66
C GLN A 55 -15.86 23.66 4.15
N PRO A 56 -16.32 24.88 4.47
CA PRO A 56 -16.48 25.31 5.85
C PRO A 56 -17.36 24.34 6.65
N ALA A 57 -16.86 23.90 7.82
CA ALA A 57 -17.51 22.93 8.71
C ALA A 57 -17.76 21.54 8.09
N GLU A 58 -17.16 21.23 6.94
CA GLU A 58 -17.20 19.90 6.37
C GLU A 58 -16.26 18.94 7.11
N HIS A 59 -16.65 17.67 7.15
CA HIS A 59 -15.82 16.57 7.60
C HIS A 59 -15.64 15.57 6.46
N VAL A 60 -14.39 15.24 6.16
CA VAL A 60 -14.03 14.31 5.09
C VAL A 60 -13.38 13.08 5.70
N GLU A 61 -13.97 11.91 5.44
CA GLU A 61 -13.38 10.62 5.80
C GLU A 61 -12.70 10.01 4.57
N GLN A 62 -11.40 9.72 4.69
CA GLN A 62 -10.61 9.12 3.62
C GLN A 62 -10.17 7.71 4.00
N LEU A 63 -10.71 6.70 3.31
CA LEU A 63 -10.25 5.32 3.44
C LEU A 63 -9.00 5.11 2.57
N ILE A 64 -7.92 4.61 3.17
CA ILE A 64 -6.68 4.25 2.50
C ILE A 64 -6.52 2.74 2.57
N LYS A 65 -6.42 2.08 1.42
CA LYS A 65 -6.23 0.62 1.35
C LYS A 65 -4.76 0.27 1.27
N VAL A 66 -4.32 -0.53 2.24
CA VAL A 66 -2.99 -1.14 2.29
C VAL A 66 -3.14 -2.63 2.03
N PHE A 67 -2.37 -3.16 1.09
CA PHE A 67 -2.40 -4.56 0.68
C PHE A 67 -1.07 -5.23 1.00
N GLU A 68 -1.11 -6.51 1.36
CA GLU A 68 0.09 -7.35 1.47
C GLU A 68 0.62 -7.69 0.07
N GLU A 69 1.93 -7.51 -0.12
CA GLU A 69 2.66 -7.92 -1.30
C GLU A 69 3.08 -9.40 -1.15
N HIS A 70 2.22 -10.31 -1.59
CA HIS A 70 2.65 -11.69 -1.80
C HIS A 70 3.53 -11.73 -3.05
N ARG A 71 4.84 -11.96 -2.88
CA ARG A 71 5.72 -12.23 -4.02
C ARG A 71 5.17 -13.43 -4.78
N PRO A 72 4.81 -13.30 -6.08
CA PRO A 72 4.57 -14.48 -6.89
C PRO A 72 5.89 -15.26 -6.94
N ILE A 73 5.90 -16.47 -6.40
CA ILE A 73 7.02 -17.39 -6.59
C ILE A 73 7.07 -17.65 -8.10
N GLN A 74 8.09 -17.14 -8.77
CA GLN A 74 8.35 -17.52 -10.15
C GLN A 74 8.92 -18.94 -10.14
N PHE A 75 8.15 -19.91 -10.62
CA PHE A 75 8.70 -21.22 -10.93
C PHE A 75 9.61 -21.08 -12.16
N ILE A 76 10.93 -21.05 -11.94
CA ILE A 76 11.91 -21.24 -13.01
C ILE A 76 12.32 -22.72 -12.96
N GLY A 77 11.72 -23.54 -13.82
CA GLY A 77 12.09 -24.94 -13.91
C GLY A 77 11.42 -25.66 -15.06
N GLU A 78 12.14 -25.81 -16.17
CA GLU A 78 11.99 -26.98 -17.04
C GLU A 78 12.95 -28.05 -16.52
N GLY A 79 12.43 -28.95 -15.69
CA GLY A 79 13.11 -30.20 -15.35
C GLY A 79 12.45 -31.32 -16.15
N GLU A 80 13.13 -31.84 -17.16
CA GLU A 80 12.68 -33.08 -17.80
C GLU A 80 12.84 -34.25 -16.82
N LEU A 81 11.72 -34.87 -16.48
CA LEU A 81 11.70 -36.05 -15.64
C LEU A 81 12.07 -37.27 -16.50
N GLN A 82 13.36 -37.63 -16.54
CA GLN A 82 13.78 -38.88 -17.19
C GLN A 82 13.45 -40.07 -16.29
N LEU A 83 12.29 -40.68 -16.53
CA LEU A 83 11.97 -42.01 -16.04
C LEU A 83 12.90 -43.02 -16.73
N LYS A 84 14.00 -43.40 -16.08
CA LYS A 84 14.69 -44.64 -16.43
C LYS A 84 13.82 -45.80 -15.97
N LEU A 85 13.06 -46.38 -16.90
CA LEU A 85 12.53 -47.73 -16.76
C LEU A 85 13.73 -48.67 -16.71
N GLY A 86 14.18 -48.99 -15.50
CA GLY A 86 15.23 -49.97 -15.26
C GLY A 86 14.64 -51.37 -15.28
N GLY A 87 15.13 -52.17 -16.22
CA GLY A 87 15.35 -53.60 -16.04
C GLY A 87 14.29 -54.54 -16.61
N GLU A 88 14.63 -55.20 -17.71
CA GLU A 88 14.82 -56.65 -17.64
C GLU A 88 15.90 -57.03 -18.66
N ASP A 89 17.12 -57.15 -18.15
CA ASP A 89 18.17 -57.97 -18.75
C ASP A 89 17.99 -59.37 -18.16
N THR A 90 18.04 -60.41 -19.00
CA THR A 90 18.83 -61.68 -18.90
C THR A 90 18.10 -62.79 -19.69
N PRO A 91 18.80 -63.87 -20.08
CA PRO A 91 19.63 -64.08 -21.27
C PRO A 91 18.93 -64.82 -22.44
#